data_AF-A0A2D6LJ32-F1
#
_entry.id   AF-A0A2D6LJ32-F1
#
_cell.length_a   1.000
_cell.length_b   1.000
_cell.length_c   1.000
_cell.angle_alpha   90.00
_cell.angle_beta   90.00
_cell.angle_gamma   90.00
#
_symmetry.space_group_name_H-M   'P 1'
#
loop_
_entity.id
_entity.type
_entity.pdbx_description
1 polymer ?
#
loop_
_entity_poly.entity_id
_entity_poly.type
_entity_poly.pdbx_seq_one_letter_code
_entity_poly.pdbx_strand_id
1 'polypeptide(L)' 'MDITTVKLHKGTKTALDQIRSERESYDEVIRKLIERTRNKNLKKELVEGYQKIGKEELDILHEWEAASREL' A
#
# COMPACT_ATOMS: atom_id res chain seq x y z
N MET A 1 -24.53 10.42 -5.93
CA MET A 1 -23.08 10.62 -6.10
C MET A 1 -22.80 12.00 -5.58
N ASP A 2 -22.15 12.09 -4.43
CA ASP A 2 -21.91 13.38 -3.78
C ASP A 2 -20.71 14.05 -4.44
N ILE A 3 -20.89 15.29 -4.89
CA ILE A 3 -19.86 16.06 -5.58
C ILE A 3 -19.41 17.17 -4.62
N THR A 4 -18.10 17.24 -4.38
CA THR A 4 -17.48 18.29 -3.57
C THR A 4 -16.56 19.14 -4.45
N THR A 5 -16.58 20.45 -4.24
CA THR A 5 -15.70 21.40 -4.94
C THR A 5 -14.46 21.67 -4.11
N VAL A 6 -13.28 21.45 -4.69
CA VAL A 6 -11.98 21.73 -4.04
C VAL A 6 -11.28 22.88 -4.78
N LYS A 7 -10.82 23.88 -4.05
CA LYS A 7 -9.98 24.96 -4.59
C LYS A 7 -8.51 24.52 -4.57
N LEU A 8 -7.83 24.68 -5.70
CA LEU A 8 -6.42 24.34 -5.86
C LEU A 8 -5.61 25.55 -6.33
N HIS A 9 -4.34 25.61 -5.94
CA HIS A 9 -3.40 26.54 -6.55
C HIS A 9 -3.24 26.24 -8.04
N LYS A 10 -3.04 27.29 -8.85
CA LYS A 10 -2.87 27.14 -10.31
C LYS A 10 -1.75 26.15 -10.67
N GLY A 11 -0.62 26.22 -9.97
CA GLY A 11 0.49 25.27 -10.17
C GLY A 11 0.11 23.82 -9.90
N THR A 12 -0.70 23.57 -8.86
CA THR A 12 -1.21 22.21 -8.56
C THR A 12 -2.13 21.70 -9.65
N LYS A 13 -3.01 22.56 -10.20
CA LYS A 13 -3.83 22.19 -11.36
C LYS A 13 -2.96 21.84 -12.56
N THR A 14 -1.95 22.65 -12.87
CA THR A 14 -1.04 22.38 -13.99
C THR A 14 -0.29 21.07 -13.82
N ALA A 15 0.15 20.75 -12.60
CA ALA A 15 0.77 19.45 -12.31
C ALA A 15 -0.22 18.29 -12.49
N LEU A 16 -1.47 18.44 -12.06
CA LEU A 16 -2.52 17.44 -12.32
C LEU A 16 -2.78 17.26 -13.82
N ASP A 17 -2.77 18.35 -14.58
CA ASP A 17 -2.93 18.32 -16.05
C ASP A 17 -1.82 17.52 -16.74
N GLN A 18 -0.59 17.56 -16.22
CA GLN A 18 0.54 16.78 -16.73
C GLN A 18 0.47 15.29 -16.38
N ILE A 19 -0.16 14.95 -15.26
CA ILE A 19 -0.32 13.56 -14.80
C ILE A 19 -1.50 12.88 -15.49
N ARG A 20 -2.52 13.65 -15.82
CA ARG A 20 -3.79 13.18 -16.40
C ARG A 20 -3.60 12.75 -17.85
N SER A 21 -4.13 11.58 -18.21
CA SER A 21 -4.27 11.19 -19.62
C SER A 21 -5.42 11.95 -20.29
N GLU A 22 -5.40 12.14 -21.62
CA GLU A 22 -6.42 12.93 -22.33
C GLU A 22 -7.88 12.48 -22.10
N ARG A 23 -8.08 11.19 -21.77
CA ARG A 23 -9.39 10.58 -21.51
C ARG A 23 -9.74 10.43 -20.02
N GLU A 24 -8.85 10.83 -19.11
CA GLU A 24 -9.11 10.76 -17.67
C GLU A 24 -9.77 12.01 -17.13
N SER A 25 -10.70 11.81 -16.19
CA SER A 25 -11.25 12.85 -15.34
C SER A 25 -10.28 13.20 -14.19
N TYR A 26 -10.46 14.38 -13.59
CA TYR A 26 -9.70 14.72 -12.38
C TYR A 26 -10.01 13.80 -11.20
N ASP A 27 -11.24 13.29 -11.07
CA ASP A 27 -11.59 12.37 -9.99
C ASP A 27 -10.80 11.08 -10.08
N GLU A 28 -10.66 10.51 -11.29
CA GLU A 28 -9.87 9.31 -11.53
C GLU A 28 -8.38 9.52 -11.20
N VAL A 29 -7.80 10.65 -11.63
CA VAL A 29 -6.41 10.98 -11.32
C VAL A 29 -6.20 11.17 -9.82
N ILE A 30 -7.09 11.89 -9.15
CA ILE A 30 -7.01 12.13 -7.70
C ILE A 30 -7.11 10.81 -6.94
N ARG A 31 -8.04 9.92 -7.30
CA ARG A 31 -8.15 8.58 -6.70
C ARG A 31 -6.87 7.77 -6.87
N LYS A 32 -6.29 7.74 -8.08
CA LYS A 32 -5.01 7.05 -8.34
C LYS A 32 -3.87 7.61 -7.50
N LEU A 33 -3.80 8.93 -7.32
CA LEU A 33 -2.78 9.58 -6.50
C LEU A 33 -2.96 9.25 -5.00
N ILE A 34 -4.20 9.21 -4.52
CA ILE A 34 -4.53 8.78 -3.16
C ILE A 34 -4.12 7.32 -2.95
N GLU A 35 -4.47 6.42 -3.87
CA GLU A 35 -4.09 5.01 -3.80
C GLU A 35 -2.57 4.81 -3.80
N ARG A 36 -1.85 5.50 -4.68
CA ARG A 36 -0.37 5.45 -4.70
C ARG A 36 0.24 5.94 -3.39
N THR A 37 -0.33 6.97 -2.79
CA THR A 37 0.14 7.51 -1.51
C THR A 37 -0.16 6.55 -0.36
N ARG A 38 -1.38 5.99 -0.32
CA ARG A 38 -1.79 4.99 0.66
C ARG A 38 -0.91 3.73 0.59
N ASN A 39 -0.55 3.32 -0.62
CA ASN A 39 0.24 2.12 -0.86
C ASN A 39 1.76 2.37 -0.88
N LYS A 40 2.21 3.58 -0.55
CA LYS A 40 3.64 3.93 -0.59
C LYS A 40 4.49 3.02 0.30
N ASN A 41 3.95 2.63 1.45
CA ASN A 41 4.62 1.74 2.40
C ASN A 41 4.15 0.28 2.30
N LEU A 42 3.13 -0.02 1.48
CA LEU A 42 2.50 -1.34 1.42
C LEU A 42 3.51 -2.45 1.12
N LYS A 43 4.44 -2.22 0.19
CA LYS A 43 5.49 -3.19 -0.13
C LYS A 43 6.39 -3.49 1.08
N LYS A 44 6.75 -2.45 1.84
CA LYS A 44 7.58 -2.58 3.04
C LYS A 44 6.83 -3.36 4.13
N GLU A 45 5.58 -2.96 4.38
CA GLU A 45 4.70 -3.61 5.36
C GLU A 45 4.45 -5.09 5.03
N LEU A 46 4.28 -5.43 3.75
CA LEU A 46 4.15 -6.82 3.31
C LEU A 46 5.42 -7.64 3.57
N VAL A 47 6.59 -7.10 3.25
CA VAL A 47 7.88 -7.78 3.51
C VAL A 47 8.07 -8.02 5.00
N GLU A 48 7.82 -7.00 5.82
CA GLU A 48 7.91 -7.10 7.29
C GLU A 48 6.92 -8.13 7.85
N GLY A 49 5.69 -8.15 7.32
CA GLY A 49 4.66 -9.13 7.70
C GLY A 49 5.08 -10.57 7.39
N TYR A 50 5.56 -10.83 6.17
CA TYR A 50 6.02 -12.19 5.79
C TYR A 50 7.26 -12.63 6.57
N GLN A 51 8.20 -11.72 6.84
CA GLN A 51 9.37 -12.03 7.67
C GLN A 51 8.97 -12.41 9.09
N LYS A 52 7.98 -11.70 9.67
CA LYS A 52 7.47 -11.99 11.00
C LYS A 52 6.80 -13.37 11.05
N ILE A 53 5.91 -13.66 10.09
CA ILE A 53 5.22 -14.97 10.01
C ILE A 53 6.26 -16.10 9.86
N GLY A 54 7.21 -15.95 8.94
CA GLY A 54 8.23 -16.98 8.73
C GLY A 54 9.11 -17.23 9.96
N LYS A 55 9.36 -16.20 10.77
CA LYS A 55 10.05 -16.37 12.05
C LYS A 55 9.20 -17.12 13.06
N GLU A 56 7.93 -16.76 13.21
CA GLU A 56 6.99 -17.44 14.11
C GLU A 56 6.82 -18.92 13.72
N GLU A 57 6.70 -19.22 12.43
CA GLU A 57 6.62 -20.59 11.91
C GLU A 57 7.89 -21.40 12.19
N LEU A 58 9.08 -20.78 12.05
CA LEU A 58 10.35 -21.43 12.37
C LEU A 58 10.49 -21.72 13.87
N ASP A 59 10.08 -20.79 14.73
CA ASP A 59 10.12 -20.97 16.17
C ASP A 59 9.19 -22.13 16.59
N ILE A 60 7.97 -22.19 16.04
CA ILE A 60 7.04 -23.31 16.25
C ILE A 60 7.67 -24.63 15.79
N LEU A 61 8.28 -24.68 14.61
CA LEU A 61 8.91 -25.90 14.09
C LEU A 61 10.01 -26.40 15.03
N HIS A 62 10.85 -25.50 15.55
CA HIS A 62 11.89 -25.86 16.51
C HIS A 62 11.33 -26.43 17.81
N GLU A 63 10.22 -25.89 18.33
CA GLU A 63 9.54 -26.44 19.50
C GLU A 63 9.03 -27.87 19.26
N TRP A 64 8.43 -28.13 18.10
CA TRP A 64 7.96 -29.47 17.73
C TRP A 64 9.10 -30.47 17.53
N GLU A 65 10.20 -30.04 16.91
CA GLU A 65 11.39 -30.88 16.76
C GLU A 65 12.01 -31.23 18.11
N ALA A 66 12.07 -30.29 19.05
CA ALA A 66 12.57 -30.53 20.39
C ALA A 66 11.69 -31.56 21.13
N ALA A 67 10.36 -31.36 21.12
CA ALA A 67 9.41 -32.27 21.75
C ALA A 67 9.45 -33.69 21.14
N SER A 68 9.70 -33.80 19.83
CA SER A 68 9.77 -35.08 19.13
C SER A 68 11.07 -35.85 19.40
N ARG A 69 12.13 -35.19 19.88
CA ARG A 69 13.41 -35.83 20.25
C ARG A 69 13.43 -36.33 21.70
N GLU A 70 12.47 -35.92 22.53
CA GLU A 70 12.32 -36.35 23.92
C GLU A 70 11.41 -37.59 24.09
N LEU A 71 10.87 -38.13 23.00
CA LEU A 71 10.11 -39.38 22.91
C LEU A 71 10.94 -40.51 22.29
#